data_AF-A0A0S8D3G2-F1
#
_entry.id   AF-A0A0S8D3G2-F1
#
_cell.length_a   1.000
_cell.length_b   1.000
_cell.length_c   1.000
_cell.angle_alpha   90.00
_cell.angle_beta   90.00
_cell.angle_gamma   90.00
#
_symmetry.space_group_name_H-M   'P 1'
#
loop_
_entity.id
_entity.type
_entity.pdbx_description
1 polymer ?
#
loop_
_entity_poly.entity_id
_entity_poly.type
_entity_poly.pdbx_seq_one_letter_code
_entity_poly.pdbx_strand_id
1 'polypeptide(L)'
;MDGGIEAWNGFVATGGPQQGMNLLEGIESVEDFVRLGMKLEDGTRIFYSEAKSIFSDDASGKIFEMLVNAEKKHRNLLAEAYRHMTGADLGEKDLEKAGGTDIMESGESLKDVLSWMKSEGRTMEEVLDLAMQV
;
A
#
# COMPACT_ATOMS: atom_id res chain seq x y z
N MET A 1 -6.41 -5.75 -36.95
CA MET A 1 -7.51 -6.24 -36.08
C MET A 1 -6.95 -5.99 -34.71
N ASP A 2 -7.01 -4.73 -34.30
CA ASP A 2 -6.17 -4.25 -33.22
C ASP A 2 -7.11 -4.16 -32.02
N GLY A 3 -6.85 -5.01 -31.03
CA GLY A 3 -7.65 -5.17 -29.83
C GLY A 3 -6.76 -5.60 -28.68
N GLY A 4 -7.24 -5.42 -27.45
CA GLY A 4 -6.43 -5.64 -26.26
C GLY A 4 -5.33 -4.58 -26.11
N ILE A 5 -4.18 -4.98 -25.57
CA ILE A 5 -3.05 -4.06 -25.32
C ILE A 5 -2.53 -3.40 -26.61
N GLU A 6 -2.65 -4.10 -27.74
CA GLU A 6 -2.22 -3.61 -29.07
C GLU A 6 -3.10 -2.46 -29.60
N ALA A 7 -4.28 -2.22 -29.01
CA ALA A 7 -5.15 -1.07 -29.32
C ALA A 7 -5.26 -0.06 -28.16
N TRP A 8 -4.55 -0.30 -27.06
CA TRP A 8 -4.57 0.57 -25.89
C TRP A 8 -3.61 1.75 -26.07
N ASN A 9 -4.15 2.97 -26.07
CA ASN A 9 -3.37 4.22 -26.18
C ASN A 9 -3.21 4.95 -24.83
N GLY A 10 -3.42 4.24 -23.72
CA GLY A 10 -3.24 4.78 -22.37
C GLY A 10 -1.89 4.38 -21.76
N PHE A 11 -1.78 4.46 -20.43
CA PHE A 11 -0.59 4.02 -19.71
C PHE A 11 -0.38 2.51 -19.83
N VAL A 12 0.86 2.10 -20.04
CA VAL A 12 1.29 0.69 -20.05
C VAL A 12 2.23 0.52 -18.87
N ALA A 13 2.15 -0.62 -18.19
CA ALA A 13 3.09 -0.96 -17.13
C ALA A 13 4.53 -0.91 -17.67
N THR A 14 5.39 -0.14 -17.00
CA THR A 14 6.81 -0.03 -17.32
C THR A 14 7.62 -0.59 -16.18
N GLY A 15 8.67 -1.35 -16.47
CA GLY A 15 9.47 -1.98 -15.43
C GLY A 15 9.84 -3.42 -15.77
N GLY A 16 10.78 -3.98 -15.01
CA GLY A 16 11.08 -5.41 -15.09
C GLY A 16 10.12 -6.23 -14.22
N PRO A 17 9.87 -7.51 -14.53
CA PRO A 17 9.01 -8.38 -13.70
C PRO A 17 9.54 -8.60 -12.26
N GLN A 18 10.75 -8.12 -11.96
CA GLN A 18 11.37 -8.16 -10.64
C GLN A 18 11.04 -6.94 -9.76
N GLN A 19 10.35 -5.92 -10.29
CA GLN A 19 9.96 -4.76 -9.49
C GLN A 19 9.02 -5.21 -8.36
N GLY A 20 9.31 -4.82 -7.11
CA GLY A 20 8.60 -5.31 -5.91
C GLY A 20 9.16 -6.60 -5.30
N MET A 21 9.97 -7.38 -6.03
CA MET A 21 10.57 -8.63 -5.51
C MET A 21 11.68 -8.40 -4.48
N ASN A 22 12.16 -7.17 -4.32
CA ASN A 22 13.22 -6.84 -3.34
C ASN A 22 12.78 -7.03 -1.88
N LEU A 23 11.47 -7.16 -1.63
CA LEU A 23 10.92 -7.42 -0.30
C LEU A 23 10.88 -8.91 0.06
N LEU A 24 11.20 -9.77 -0.91
CA LEU A 24 11.19 -11.21 -0.80
C LEU A 24 12.62 -11.72 -0.99
N GLU A 25 13.27 -12.09 0.12
CA GLU A 25 14.67 -12.50 0.15
C GLU A 25 14.86 -14.04 0.19
N GLY A 26 13.82 -14.86 0.01
CA GLY A 26 14.00 -16.31 -0.16
C GLY A 26 12.82 -17.20 0.23
N ILE A 27 13.05 -18.16 1.13
CA ILE A 27 12.00 -19.06 1.62
C ILE A 27 11.28 -18.35 2.76
N GLU A 28 10.27 -17.55 2.42
CA GLU A 28 9.38 -16.98 3.42
C GLU A 28 8.37 -18.02 3.92
N SER A 29 8.11 -18.03 5.23
CA SER A 29 6.98 -18.78 5.77
C SER A 29 5.66 -18.06 5.47
N VAL A 30 4.53 -18.76 5.60
CA VAL A 30 3.20 -18.13 5.52
C VAL A 30 3.06 -16.99 6.52
N GLU A 31 3.66 -17.14 7.70
CA GLU A 31 3.71 -16.09 8.71
C GLU A 31 4.47 -14.86 8.22
N ASP A 32 5.63 -15.04 7.59
CA ASP A 32 6.45 -13.94 7.07
C ASP A 32 5.71 -13.17 5.97
N PHE A 33 5.03 -13.87 5.05
CA PHE A 33 4.22 -13.24 4.01
C PHE A 33 3.07 -12.43 4.57
N VAL A 34 2.34 -12.97 5.54
CA VAL A 34 1.22 -12.25 6.15
C VAL A 34 1.74 -11.03 6.92
N ARG A 35 2.84 -11.17 7.65
CA ARG A 35 3.49 -10.04 8.36
C ARG A 35 3.94 -8.96 7.38
N LEU A 36 4.54 -9.34 6.26
CA LEU A 36 4.95 -8.39 5.22
C LEU A 36 3.73 -7.67 4.64
N GLY A 37 2.70 -8.40 4.24
CA GLY A 37 1.45 -7.82 3.75
C GLY A 37 0.86 -6.82 4.74
N MET A 38 0.68 -7.22 6.00
CA MET A 38 0.14 -6.32 7.03
C MET A 38 0.97 -5.04 7.25
N LYS A 39 2.29 -5.10 7.07
CA LYS A 39 3.16 -3.91 7.13
C LYS A 39 2.95 -2.97 5.95
N LEU A 40 2.85 -3.53 4.74
CA LEU A 40 2.57 -2.77 3.51
C LEU A 40 1.24 -2.02 3.62
N GLU A 41 0.20 -2.72 4.09
CA GLU A 41 -1.12 -2.16 4.38
C GLU A 41 -1.05 -1.01 5.38
N ASP A 42 -0.31 -1.18 6.49
CA ASP A 42 -0.14 -0.13 7.48
C ASP A 42 0.62 1.08 6.91
N GLY A 43 1.60 0.87 6.02
CA GLY A 43 2.38 1.94 5.39
C GLY A 43 1.52 2.78 4.46
N THR A 44 0.77 2.12 3.58
CA THR A 44 -0.22 2.73 2.69
C THR A 44 -1.31 3.47 3.48
N ARG A 45 -1.77 2.89 4.60
CA ARG A 45 -2.74 3.55 5.50
C ARG A 45 -2.21 4.85 6.09
N ILE A 46 -0.93 4.90 6.49
CA ILE A 46 -0.30 6.12 7.00
C ILE A 46 -0.24 7.18 5.90
N PHE A 47 0.17 6.79 4.69
CA PHE A 47 0.17 7.69 3.54
C PHE A 47 -1.21 8.32 3.29
N TYR A 48 -2.28 7.52 3.22
CA TYR A 48 -3.62 8.06 3.01
C TYR A 48 -4.13 8.91 4.18
N SER A 49 -3.71 8.62 5.41
CA SER A 49 -4.07 9.43 6.58
C SER A 49 -3.43 10.83 6.50
N GLU A 50 -2.19 10.91 6.02
CA GLU A 50 -1.51 12.18 5.78
C GLU A 50 -2.12 12.92 4.58
N ALA A 51 -2.45 12.21 3.49
CA ALA A 51 -3.14 12.79 2.34
C ALA A 51 -4.51 13.39 2.72
N LYS A 52 -5.31 12.67 3.52
CA LYS A 52 -6.58 13.17 4.09
C LYS A 52 -6.37 14.48 4.87
N SER A 53 -5.27 14.59 5.59
CA SER A 53 -4.97 15.78 6.40
C SER A 53 -4.59 16.99 5.54
N ILE A 54 -3.93 16.77 4.40
CA ILE A 54 -3.56 17.81 3.43
C ILE A 54 -4.78 18.23 2.59
N PHE A 55 -5.52 17.26 2.04
CA PHE A 55 -6.70 17.47 1.20
C PHE A 55 -7.98 17.31 2.02
N SER A 56 -8.13 18.18 3.02
CA SER A 56 -9.24 18.12 3.99
C SER A 56 -10.58 18.68 3.45
N ASP A 57 -10.62 19.08 2.18
CA ASP A 57 -11.84 19.51 1.51
C ASP A 57 -12.85 18.37 1.36
N ASP A 58 -14.13 18.75 1.27
CA ASP A 58 -15.22 17.88 1.68
C ASP A 58 -15.43 16.65 0.78
N ALA A 59 -14.94 16.65 -0.47
CA ALA A 59 -14.99 15.49 -1.36
C ALA A 59 -13.67 14.70 -1.38
N SER A 60 -12.53 15.40 -1.41
CA SER A 60 -11.19 14.80 -1.49
C SER A 60 -10.80 14.09 -0.19
N GLY A 61 -11.09 14.71 0.95
CA GLY A 61 -10.85 14.11 2.26
C GLY A 61 -11.69 12.85 2.50
N LYS A 62 -12.89 12.77 1.89
CA LYS A 62 -13.73 11.57 1.94
C LYS A 62 -13.13 10.41 1.16
N ILE A 63 -12.50 10.67 0.01
CA ILE A 63 -11.82 9.63 -0.78
C ILE A 63 -10.67 9.04 0.03
N PHE A 64 -9.79 9.88 0.57
CA PHE A 64 -8.67 9.38 1.39
C PHE A 64 -9.14 8.70 2.67
N GLU A 65 -10.24 9.14 3.28
CA GLU A 65 -10.85 8.41 4.40
C GLU A 65 -11.37 7.02 4.00
N MET A 66 -11.98 6.90 2.82
CA MET A 66 -12.40 5.59 2.30
C MET A 66 -11.19 4.67 2.09
N LEU A 67 -10.10 5.19 1.53
CA LEU A 67 -8.86 4.44 1.31
C LEU A 67 -8.20 4.01 2.63
N VAL A 68 -8.10 4.91 3.62
CA VAL A 68 -7.64 4.55 4.99
C VAL A 68 -8.45 3.39 5.58
N ASN A 69 -9.76 3.38 5.34
CA ASN A 69 -10.64 2.32 5.82
C ASN A 69 -10.53 1.02 5.01
N ALA A 70 -10.14 1.10 3.73
CA ALA A 70 -9.85 -0.08 2.91
C ALA A 70 -8.61 -0.81 3.44
N GLU A 71 -7.50 -0.11 3.66
CA GLU A 71 -6.25 -0.75 4.13
C GLU A 71 -6.41 -1.37 5.53
N LYS A 72 -7.21 -0.75 6.41
CA LYS A 72 -7.58 -1.38 7.70
C LYS A 72 -8.30 -2.71 7.51
N LYS A 73 -9.20 -2.80 6.53
CA LYS A 73 -9.93 -4.03 6.23
C LYS A 73 -9.00 -5.08 5.62
N HIS A 74 -8.16 -4.71 4.68
CA HIS A 74 -7.18 -5.62 4.06
C HIS A 74 -6.24 -6.22 5.12
N ARG A 75 -5.66 -5.38 5.98
CA ARG A 75 -4.86 -5.84 7.12
C ARG A 75 -5.59 -6.83 8.02
N ASN A 76 -6.86 -6.56 8.33
CA ASN A 76 -7.66 -7.46 9.17
C ASN A 76 -7.97 -8.79 8.45
N LEU A 77 -8.23 -8.75 7.15
CA LEU A 77 -8.44 -9.95 6.33
C LEU A 77 -7.19 -10.83 6.27
N LEU A 78 -6.00 -10.22 6.19
CA LEU A 78 -4.73 -10.96 6.25
C LEU A 78 -4.55 -11.68 7.59
N ALA A 79 -4.86 -11.01 8.70
CA ALA A 79 -4.81 -11.61 10.04
C ALA A 79 -5.83 -12.76 10.18
N GLU A 80 -7.05 -12.58 9.69
CA GLU A 80 -8.10 -13.60 9.69
C GLU A 80 -7.71 -14.82 8.84
N ALA A 81 -7.19 -14.59 7.63
CA ALA A 81 -6.73 -15.63 6.73
C ALA A 81 -5.62 -16.47 7.37
N TYR A 82 -4.64 -15.82 8.01
CA TYR A 82 -3.58 -16.52 8.74
C TYR A 82 -4.14 -17.39 9.86
N ARG A 83 -5.06 -16.85 10.66
CA ARG A 83 -5.71 -17.60 11.74
C ARG A 83 -6.47 -18.80 11.20
N HIS A 84 -7.17 -18.65 10.09
CA HIS A 84 -7.89 -19.75 9.45
C HIS A 84 -6.95 -20.85 8.93
N MET A 85 -5.78 -20.47 8.42
CA MET A 85 -4.79 -21.42 7.88
C MET A 85 -3.99 -22.14 8.97
N THR A 86 -3.65 -21.45 10.06
CA THR A 86 -2.68 -21.94 11.06
C THR A 86 -3.30 -22.29 12.41
N GLY A 87 -4.50 -21.77 12.71
CA GLY A 87 -5.12 -21.84 14.03
C GLY A 87 -4.50 -20.89 15.07
N ALA A 88 -3.50 -20.08 14.69
CA ALA A 88 -2.82 -19.14 15.56
C ALA A 88 -3.18 -17.69 15.23
N ASP A 89 -3.20 -16.82 16.23
CA ASP A 89 -3.39 -15.37 16.03
C ASP A 89 -2.02 -14.68 15.87
N LEU A 90 -1.92 -13.74 14.91
CA LEU A 90 -0.82 -12.78 14.85
C LEU A 90 -1.20 -11.56 15.69
N GLY A 91 -0.59 -11.39 16.86
CA GLY A 91 -0.87 -10.25 17.73
C GLY A 91 -0.31 -8.94 17.19
N GLU A 92 -1.01 -7.82 17.42
CA GLU A 92 -0.52 -6.46 17.08
C GLU A 92 0.87 -6.17 17.64
N LYS A 93 1.17 -6.68 18.85
CA LYS A 93 2.47 -6.53 19.52
C LYS A 93 3.63 -7.20 18.80
N ASP A 94 3.36 -8.19 17.95
CA ASP A 94 4.40 -8.88 17.19
C ASP A 94 4.71 -8.16 15.88
N LEU A 95 3.79 -7.31 15.39
CA LEU A 95 4.02 -6.46 14.22
C LEU A 95 4.86 -5.23 14.58
N GLU A 96 4.62 -4.62 15.75
CA GLU A 96 5.46 -3.51 16.24
C GLU A 96 6.93 -3.92 16.45
N LYS A 97 7.17 -5.19 16.82
CA LYS A 97 8.53 -5.73 17.00
C LYS A 97 9.27 -6.01 15.70
N ALA A 98 8.55 -6.14 14.57
CA ALA A 98 9.11 -6.61 13.32
C ALA A 98 9.85 -5.52 12.51
N GLY A 99 10.05 -4.31 13.06
CA GLY A 99 10.63 -3.18 12.33
C GLY A 99 9.55 -2.40 11.60
N GLY A 100 9.65 -1.07 11.69
CA GLY A 100 8.58 -0.10 11.45
C GLY A 100 7.97 -0.09 10.04
N THR A 101 6.90 0.70 9.93
CA THR A 101 6.06 0.85 8.75
C THR A 101 6.69 1.78 7.72
N ASP A 102 7.84 1.41 7.16
CA ASP A 102 8.66 2.34 6.37
C ASP A 102 8.42 2.23 4.85
N ILE A 103 7.52 1.35 4.41
CA ILE A 103 7.26 1.05 3.00
C ILE A 103 5.76 0.91 2.73
N MET A 104 5.32 1.41 1.59
CA MET A 104 3.94 1.28 1.10
C MET A 104 3.78 0.01 0.25
N GLU A 105 2.55 -0.40 0.02
CA GLU A 105 2.20 -1.54 -0.85
C GLU A 105 2.77 -1.44 -2.27
N SER A 106 2.89 -0.22 -2.81
CA SER A 106 3.57 0.03 -4.09
C SER A 106 5.06 -0.34 -4.10
N GLY A 107 5.64 -0.69 -2.96
CA GLY A 107 7.07 -0.93 -2.79
C GLY A 107 7.89 0.35 -2.57
N GLU A 108 7.22 1.51 -2.50
CA GLU A 108 7.86 2.80 -2.30
C GLU A 108 8.12 3.10 -0.82
N SER A 109 9.23 3.79 -0.55
CA SER A 109 9.58 4.27 0.79
C SER A 109 8.54 5.26 1.29
N LEU A 110 7.87 4.94 2.40
CA LEU A 110 6.83 5.80 2.99
C LEU A 110 7.39 7.20 3.29
N LYS A 111 8.62 7.27 3.81
CA LYS A 111 9.30 8.54 4.10
C LYS A 111 9.44 9.40 2.84
N ASP A 112 9.86 8.79 1.73
CA ASP A 112 10.14 9.52 0.50
C ASP A 112 8.84 9.98 -0.16
N VAL A 113 7.81 9.13 -0.18
CA VAL A 113 6.48 9.49 -0.69
C VAL A 113 5.84 10.57 0.17
N LEU A 114 5.93 10.50 1.51
CA LEU A 114 5.42 11.56 2.39
C LEU A 114 6.16 12.88 2.18
N SER A 115 7.49 12.84 2.01
CA SER A 115 8.28 14.04 1.69
C SER A 115 7.88 14.62 0.33
N TRP A 116 7.67 13.77 -0.67
CA TRP A 116 7.22 14.17 -2.00
C TRP A 116 5.83 14.79 -1.97
N MET A 117 4.88 14.19 -1.24
CA MET A 117 3.51 14.69 -1.10
C MET A 117 3.45 16.04 -0.36
N LYS A 118 4.33 16.24 0.64
CA LYS A 118 4.41 17.50 1.40
C LYS A 118 5.17 18.61 0.67
N SER A 119 5.78 18.32 -0.49
CA SER A 119 6.41 19.37 -1.31
C SER A 119 5.36 20.34 -1.87
N GLU A 120 5.74 21.60 -2.05
CA GLU A 120 4.80 22.64 -2.48
C GLU A 120 4.21 22.32 -3.88
N GLY A 121 2.92 22.63 -4.03
CA GLY A 121 2.24 22.55 -5.33
C GLY A 121 1.71 21.18 -5.73
N ARG A 122 1.73 20.18 -4.82
CA ARG A 122 1.12 18.87 -5.09
C ARG A 122 -0.40 18.97 -5.17
N THR A 123 -0.92 18.40 -6.25
CA THR A 123 -2.35 18.29 -6.51
C THR A 123 -2.90 16.97 -5.98
N MET A 124 -4.21 16.92 -5.78
CA MET A 124 -4.88 15.68 -5.36
C MET A 124 -4.74 14.60 -6.43
N GLU A 125 -4.85 15.00 -7.70
CA GLU A 125 -4.75 14.12 -8.86
C GLU A 125 -3.39 13.42 -8.89
N GLU A 126 -2.29 14.14 -8.69
CA GLU A 126 -0.95 13.54 -8.61
C GLU A 126 -0.85 12.52 -7.45
N VAL A 127 -1.45 12.83 -6.30
CA VAL A 127 -1.41 11.96 -5.12
C VAL A 127 -2.27 10.71 -5.33
N LEU A 128 -3.41 10.83 -6.01
CA LEU A 128 -4.23 9.70 -6.41
C LEU A 128 -3.58 8.87 -7.52
N ASP A 129 -2.88 9.49 -8.46
CA ASP A 129 -2.15 8.76 -9.49
C ASP A 129 -1.09 7.87 -8.85
N LEU A 130 -0.36 8.38 -7.86
CA LEU A 130 0.59 7.56 -7.08
C LEU A 130 -0.11 6.45 -6.29
N ALA A 131 -1.27 6.73 -5.70
CA ALA A 131 -2.09 5.74 -5.00
C ALA A 131 -2.57 4.59 -5.90
N MET A 132 -2.71 4.84 -7.20
CA MET A 132 -3.15 3.87 -8.20
C MET A 132 -2.01 3.15 -8.92
N GLN A 133 -0.75 3.35 -8.51
CA GLN A 133 0.41 2.64 -9.07
C GLN A 133 0.56 1.20 -8.55
N VAL A 134 -0.43 0.70 -7.80
CA VAL A 134 -0.48 -0.65 -7.21
C VAL A 134 -1.13 -1.64 -8.16
#